data_AF-A0A3S5AEM1-F1
#
_entry.id   AF-A0A3S5AEM1-F1
#
_cell.length_a   1.000
_cell.length_b   1.000
_cell.length_c   1.000
_cell.angle_alpha   90.00
_cell.angle_beta   90.00
_cell.angle_gamma   90.00
#
_symmetry.space_group_name_H-M   'P 1'
#
loop_
_entity.id
_entity.type
_entity.pdbx_description
1 polymer ?
#
loop_
_entity_poly.entity_id
_entity_poly.type
_entity_poly.pdbx_seq_one_letter_code
_entity_poly.pdbx_strand_id
1 'polypeptide(L)'
;MSWWDYGYQITAMANRTVLVDNNTWNNTHIGRVGQAMASPEPEAYEIMRELDVDYVLVIFGGLIGQSSDDINKFLWMVRIAGSTEKGKHIREDDYFNKQGEFRIDKEGAPALLNCLLYRLSFYRFSE
;
A
#
# COMPACT_ATOMS: atom_id res chain seq x y z
N MET A 1 0.45 4.26 -10.26
CA MET A 1 0.04 4.40 -8.84
C MET A 1 1.24 4.15 -7.93
N SER A 2 1.43 4.98 -6.91
CA SER A 2 2.47 4.86 -5.89
C SER A 2 1.95 5.48 -4.58
N TRP A 3 2.70 5.34 -3.48
CA TRP A 3 2.44 6.15 -2.28
C TRP A 3 2.73 7.64 -2.53
N TRP A 4 2.11 8.52 -1.74
CA TRP A 4 2.10 9.97 -1.97
C TRP A 4 3.48 10.62 -1.80
N ASP A 5 4.35 10.07 -0.94
CA ASP A 5 5.74 10.50 -0.73
C ASP A 5 6.50 10.69 -2.05
N TYR A 6 6.22 9.85 -3.04
CA TYR A 6 7.00 9.74 -4.27
C TYR A 6 6.40 10.53 -5.44
N GLY A 7 5.22 11.13 -5.29
CA GLY A 7 4.48 11.73 -6.41
C GLY A 7 5.27 12.80 -7.16
N TYR A 8 5.92 13.72 -6.45
CA TYR A 8 6.76 14.74 -7.08
C TYR A 8 8.00 14.17 -7.78
N GLN A 9 8.63 13.14 -7.20
CA GLN A 9 9.80 12.50 -7.81
C GLN A 9 9.43 11.79 -9.12
N ILE A 10 8.30 11.08 -9.13
CA ILE A 10 7.80 10.41 -10.33
C ILE A 10 7.47 11.44 -11.41
N THR A 11 6.78 12.52 -11.06
CA THR A 11 6.48 13.61 -12.01
C THR A 11 7.76 14.24 -12.57
N ALA A 12 8.72 14.59 -11.71
CA ALA A 12 9.92 15.30 -12.12
C ALA A 12 10.92 14.43 -12.89
N MET A 13 11.11 13.17 -12.47
CA MET A 13 12.15 12.28 -13.02
C MET A 13 11.60 11.32 -14.07
N ALA A 14 10.46 10.68 -13.80
CA ALA A 14 9.88 9.71 -14.72
C ALA A 14 8.98 10.36 -15.80
N ASN A 15 8.55 11.61 -15.57
CA ASN A 15 7.64 12.34 -16.45
C ASN A 15 6.40 11.49 -16.80
N ARG A 16 5.70 11.03 -15.78
CA ARG A 16 4.47 10.25 -15.87
C ARG A 16 3.40 10.81 -14.94
N THR A 17 2.15 10.65 -15.34
CA THR A 17 0.97 11.02 -14.53
C THR A 17 0.93 10.22 -13.24
N VAL A 18 0.67 10.89 -12.12
CA VAL A 18 0.51 10.30 -10.78
C VAL A 18 -0.91 10.53 -10.26
N LEU A 19 -1.41 9.62 -9.43
CA LEU A 19 -2.75 9.74 -8.83
C LEU A 19 -2.74 10.56 -7.54
N VAL A 20 -1.69 10.36 -6.72
CA VAL A 20 -1.51 11.04 -5.44
C VAL A 20 -0.12 11.66 -5.38
N ASP A 21 0.00 12.76 -4.63
CA ASP A 21 1.26 13.51 -4.51
C ASP A 21 1.49 14.05 -3.10
N ASN A 22 2.66 14.66 -2.94
CA ASN A 22 3.17 15.14 -1.67
C ASN A 22 2.48 16.46 -1.19
N ASN A 23 1.48 16.96 -1.94
CA ASN A 23 0.66 18.10 -1.50
C ASN A 23 -0.42 17.66 -0.50
N THR A 24 -0.86 16.40 -0.57
CA THR A 24 -1.77 15.77 0.41
C THR A 24 -3.11 16.48 0.67
N TRP A 25 -3.59 17.28 -0.29
CA TRP A 25 -4.79 18.12 -0.09
C TRP A 25 -6.12 17.33 -0.13
N ASN A 26 -6.14 16.13 -0.69
CA ASN A 26 -7.34 15.28 -0.80
C ASN A 26 -7.13 13.91 -0.13
N ASN A 27 -7.46 13.84 1.16
CA ASN A 27 -7.34 12.62 1.97
C ASN A 27 -8.23 11.47 1.47
N THR A 28 -9.37 11.76 0.84
CA THR A 28 -10.24 10.71 0.28
C THR A 28 -9.56 10.00 -0.89
N HIS A 29 -8.86 10.75 -1.74
CA HIS A 29 -8.13 10.16 -2.87
C HIS A 29 -6.92 9.35 -2.40
N ILE A 30 -6.17 9.85 -1.40
CA ILE A 30 -5.07 9.10 -0.77
C ILE A 30 -5.60 7.84 -0.11
N GLY A 31 -6.73 7.93 0.61
CA GLY A 31 -7.38 6.79 1.22
C GLY A 31 -7.79 5.72 0.20
N ARG A 32 -8.21 6.10 -1.01
CA ARG A 32 -8.52 5.13 -2.07
C ARG A 32 -7.29 4.39 -2.58
N VAL A 33 -6.15 5.07 -2.70
CA VAL A 33 -4.85 4.42 -3.00
C VAL A 33 -4.42 3.51 -1.84
N GLY A 34 -4.58 3.95 -0.59
CA GLY A 34 -4.31 3.14 0.59
C GLY A 34 -5.18 1.88 0.65
N GLN A 35 -6.47 1.99 0.29
CA GLN A 35 -7.38 0.84 0.18
C GLN A 35 -6.87 -0.17 -0.85
N ALA A 36 -6.48 0.28 -2.04
CA ALA A 36 -5.92 -0.62 -3.05
C ALA A 36 -4.68 -1.38 -2.54
N MET A 37 -3.77 -0.68 -1.84
CA MET A 37 -2.56 -1.33 -1.31
C MET A 37 -2.83 -2.29 -0.15
N ALA A 38 -3.87 -2.03 0.65
CA ALA A 38 -4.20 -2.77 1.85
C ALA A 38 -5.21 -3.92 1.62
N SER A 39 -5.93 -3.93 0.49
CA SER A 39 -6.90 -4.96 0.13
C SER A 39 -6.27 -6.19 -0.57
N PRO A 40 -6.96 -7.34 -0.58
CA PRO A 40 -6.63 -8.46 -1.46
C PRO A 40 -6.69 -8.09 -2.95
N GLU A 41 -6.00 -8.86 -3.78
CA GLU A 41 -5.89 -8.61 -5.23
C GLU A 41 -7.21 -8.34 -5.97
N PRO A 42 -8.30 -9.12 -5.79
CA PRO A 42 -9.54 -8.88 -6.53
C PRO A 42 -10.14 -7.49 -6.26
N GLU A 43 -10.21 -7.09 -4.99
CA GLU A 43 -10.71 -5.78 -4.58
C GLU A 43 -9.76 -4.66 -5.03
N ALA A 44 -8.46 -4.85 -4.82
CA ALA A 44 -7.46 -3.88 -5.25
C ALA A 44 -7.47 -3.67 -6.77
N TYR A 45 -7.71 -4.75 -7.54
CA TYR A 45 -7.83 -4.70 -8.98
C TYR A 45 -9.06 -3.90 -9.42
N GLU A 46 -10.21 -4.08 -8.79
CA GLU A 46 -11.39 -3.25 -9.05
C GLU A 46 -11.11 -1.76 -8.81
N ILE A 47 -10.41 -1.43 -7.71
CA ILE A 47 -10.00 -0.05 -7.40
C ILE A 47 -9.05 0.49 -8.49
N MET A 48 -8.05 -0.30 -8.90
CA MET A 48 -7.11 0.11 -9.95
C MET A 48 -7.80 0.31 -11.30
N ARG A 49 -8.83 -0.48 -11.62
CA ARG A 49 -9.65 -0.30 -12.82
C ARG A 49 -10.55 0.93 -12.74
N GLU A 50 -11.16 1.21 -11.58
CA GLU A 50 -11.92 2.45 -11.33
C GLU A 50 -11.06 3.70 -11.55
N LEU A 51 -9.78 3.62 -11.16
CA LEU A 51 -8.82 4.72 -11.21
C LEU A 51 -7.99 4.79 -12.51
N ASP A 52 -8.26 3.91 -13.48
CA ASP A 52 -7.54 3.82 -14.76
C ASP A 52 -6.00 3.70 -14.59
N VAL A 53 -5.57 2.79 -13.71
CA VAL A 53 -4.15 2.56 -13.41
C VAL A 53 -3.53 1.54 -14.37
N ASP A 54 -2.45 1.95 -15.05
CA ASP A 54 -1.65 1.05 -15.90
C ASP A 54 -0.48 0.38 -15.17
N TYR A 55 0.21 1.12 -14.29
CA TYR A 55 1.43 0.68 -13.59
C TYR A 55 1.37 0.96 -12.10
N VAL A 56 1.95 0.07 -11.30
CA VAL A 56 2.12 0.23 -9.85
C VAL A 56 3.61 0.26 -9.51
N LEU A 57 4.03 1.23 -8.69
CA LEU A 57 5.38 1.35 -8.17
C LEU A 57 5.34 1.18 -6.66
N VAL A 58 6.17 0.25 -6.17
CA VAL A 58 6.38 -0.05 -4.74
C VAL A 58 7.88 -0.02 -4.48
N ILE A 59 8.30 0.62 -3.40
CA ILE A 59 9.69 0.60 -2.92
C ILE A 59 9.84 -0.54 -1.92
N PHE A 60 10.71 -1.48 -2.25
CA PHE A 60 11.05 -2.63 -1.41
C PHE A 60 12.53 -2.61 -1.03
N GLY A 61 12.80 -2.53 0.27
CA GLY A 61 14.14 -2.39 0.84
C GLY A 61 14.75 -3.68 1.38
N GLY A 62 14.04 -4.82 1.27
CA GLY A 62 14.32 -6.03 2.03
C GLY A 62 15.69 -6.66 1.77
N LEU A 63 16.27 -6.50 0.57
CA LEU A 63 17.59 -7.06 0.24
C LEU A 63 18.74 -6.31 0.93
N ILE A 64 18.65 -4.97 1.00
CA ILE A 64 19.73 -4.10 1.49
C ILE A 64 19.46 -3.56 2.90
N GLY A 65 18.34 -3.94 3.52
CA GLY A 65 17.95 -3.48 4.84
C GLY A 65 17.57 -1.99 4.88
N GLN A 66 17.00 -1.45 3.80
CA GLN A 66 16.55 -0.06 3.79
C GLN A 66 15.29 0.10 4.64
N SER A 67 15.38 0.89 5.72
CA SER A 67 14.28 1.09 6.67
C SER A 67 13.12 1.95 6.14
N SER A 68 13.35 2.75 5.10
CA SER A 68 12.36 3.68 4.54
C SER A 68 11.53 3.11 3.38
N ASP A 69 11.30 1.80 3.37
CA ASP A 69 10.51 1.10 2.37
C ASP A 69 8.99 1.18 2.61
N ASP A 70 8.20 0.69 1.65
CA ASP A 70 6.73 0.80 1.73
C ASP A 70 6.12 -0.16 2.75
N ILE A 71 6.81 -1.25 3.12
CA ILE A 71 6.36 -2.16 4.17
C ILE A 71 6.36 -1.44 5.53
N ASN A 72 7.40 -0.69 5.86
CA ASN A 72 7.45 0.09 7.11
C ASN A 72 6.44 1.25 7.15
N LYS A 73 5.97 1.71 5.99
CA LYS A 73 4.93 2.75 5.88
C LYS A 73 3.51 2.17 5.83
N PHE A 74 3.37 0.86 5.70
CA PHE A 74 2.09 0.21 5.39
C PHE A 74 0.96 0.54 6.38
N LEU A 75 1.25 0.57 7.69
CA LEU A 75 0.22 0.89 8.69
C LEU A 75 -0.33 2.32 8.53
N TRP A 76 0.44 3.27 8.00
CA TRP A 76 -0.09 4.59 7.63
C TRP A 76 -1.09 4.50 6.47
N MET A 77 -0.80 3.65 5.48
CA MET A 77 -1.72 3.39 4.37
C MET A 77 -3.04 2.83 4.89
N VAL A 78 -2.99 1.84 5.79
CA VAL A 78 -4.15 1.21 6.43
C VAL A 78 -4.98 2.23 7.21
N ARG A 79 -4.35 3.07 8.03
CA ARG A 79 -5.03 4.09 8.83
C ARG A 79 -5.75 5.12 7.96
N ILE A 80 -5.10 5.63 6.92
CA ILE A 80 -5.69 6.62 6.01
C ILE A 80 -6.79 5.99 5.14
N ALA A 81 -6.61 4.74 4.74
CA ALA A 81 -7.63 3.97 4.03
C ALA A 81 -8.91 3.83 4.88
N GLY A 82 -8.75 3.35 6.12
CA GLY A 82 -9.84 3.12 7.08
C GLY A 82 -10.55 4.39 7.55
N SER A 83 -9.91 5.56 7.46
CA SER A 83 -10.51 6.83 7.83
C SER A 83 -11.50 7.40 6.79
N THR A 84 -11.71 6.72 5.66
CA THR A 84 -12.58 7.20 4.58
C THR A 84 -13.83 6.34 4.43
N GLU A 85 -14.91 6.92 3.88
CA GLU A 85 -16.21 6.23 3.75
C GLU A 85 -16.11 4.89 3.02
N LYS A 86 -15.43 4.85 1.87
CA LYS A 86 -15.23 3.63 1.08
C LYS A 86 -14.36 2.58 1.80
N GLY A 87 -13.53 3.01 2.76
CA GLY A 87 -12.55 2.17 3.44
C GLY A 87 -12.96 1.70 4.83
N LYS A 88 -14.20 1.94 5.28
CA LYS A 88 -14.71 1.53 6.61
C LYS A 88 -14.54 0.04 6.95
N HIS A 89 -14.39 -0.81 5.93
CA HIS A 89 -14.15 -2.25 6.10
C HIS A 89 -12.69 -2.58 6.43
N ILE A 90 -11.74 -1.65 6.18
CA ILE A 90 -10.33 -1.79 6.52
C ILE A 90 -10.12 -1.34 7.96
N ARG A 91 -9.64 -2.26 8.80
CA ARG A 91 -9.37 -2.01 10.21
C ARG A 91 -7.91 -2.31 10.50
N GLU A 92 -7.25 -1.41 11.22
CA GLU A 92 -5.83 -1.56 11.55
C GLU A 92 -5.54 -2.88 12.29
N ASP A 93 -6.42 -3.25 13.22
CA ASP A 93 -6.32 -4.47 14.03
C ASP A 93 -6.27 -5.75 13.20
N ASP A 94 -6.84 -5.77 11.99
CA ASP A 94 -6.86 -6.95 11.13
C ASP A 94 -5.46 -7.31 10.58
N TYR A 95 -4.51 -6.36 10.63
CA TYR A 95 -3.15 -6.53 10.14
C TYR A 95 -2.13 -6.91 11.23
N PHE A 96 -2.58 -7.09 12.47
CA PHE A 96 -1.78 -7.64 13.56
C PHE A 96 -2.13 -9.11 13.80
N ASN A 97 -1.14 -9.89 14.24
CA ASN A 97 -1.40 -11.27 14.63
C ASN A 97 -2.17 -11.34 15.97
N LYS A 98 -2.48 -12.55 16.45
CA LYS A 98 -3.24 -12.75 17.70
C LYS A 98 -2.54 -12.20 18.95
N GLN A 99 -1.23 -11.96 18.87
CA GLN A 99 -0.39 -11.40 19.91
C GLN A 99 -0.30 -9.86 19.83
N GLY A 100 -0.92 -9.24 18.82
CA GLY A 100 -0.83 -7.79 18.58
C GLY A 100 0.46 -7.38 17.88
N GLU A 101 1.18 -8.31 17.24
CA GLU A 101 2.45 -8.06 16.57
C GLU A 101 2.24 -7.85 15.06
N PHE A 102 2.97 -6.89 14.50
CA PHE A 102 3.05 -6.69 13.05
C PHE A 102 4.21 -7.51 12.49
N ARG A 103 3.89 -8.65 11.86
CA ARG A 103 4.89 -9.62 11.38
C ARG A 103 4.69 -9.97 9.92
N ILE A 104 5.80 -10.08 9.18
CA ILE A 104 5.84 -10.40 7.75
C ILE A 104 6.16 -11.87 7.44
N ASP A 105 6.45 -12.64 8.49
CA ASP A 105 6.70 -14.08 8.39
C ASP A 105 5.40 -14.88 8.49
N LYS A 106 5.52 -16.21 8.59
CA LYS A 106 4.40 -17.15 8.69
C LYS A 106 3.46 -16.90 9.89
N GLU A 107 3.87 -16.12 10.89
CA GLU A 107 3.07 -15.76 12.06
C GLU A 107 2.37 -14.40 11.88
N GLY A 108 2.51 -13.79 10.70
CA GLY A 108 1.81 -12.57 10.29
C GLY A 108 0.30 -12.75 10.15
N ALA A 109 -0.42 -11.64 10.23
CA ALA A 109 -1.87 -11.64 10.09
C ALA A 109 -2.29 -12.07 8.68
N PRO A 110 -3.35 -12.89 8.52
CA PRO A 110 -3.83 -13.29 7.21
C PRO A 110 -4.18 -12.11 6.29
N ALA A 111 -4.70 -11.00 6.82
CA ALA A 111 -4.99 -9.82 6.02
C ALA A 111 -3.72 -9.17 5.45
N LEU A 112 -2.64 -9.12 6.24
CA LEU A 112 -1.33 -8.61 5.82
C LEU A 112 -0.68 -9.51 4.76
N LEU A 113 -0.63 -10.83 5.00
CA LEU A 113 0.03 -11.77 4.10
C LEU A 113 -0.70 -11.94 2.75
N ASN A 114 -1.97 -11.53 2.66
CA ASN A 114 -2.77 -11.57 1.46
C ASN A 114 -3.06 -10.20 0.82
N CYS A 115 -2.56 -9.09 1.40
CA CYS A 115 -2.77 -7.76 0.81
C CYS A 115 -1.92 -7.56 -0.45
N LEU A 116 -2.37 -6.66 -1.33
CA LEU A 116 -1.68 -6.35 -2.58
C LEU A 116 -0.23 -5.92 -2.35
N LEU A 117 0.02 -5.01 -1.39
CA LEU A 117 1.36 -4.49 -1.14
C LEU A 117 2.35 -5.61 -0.77
N TYR A 118 1.93 -6.56 0.08
CA TYR A 118 2.75 -7.70 0.46
C TYR A 118 3.08 -8.57 -0.75
N ARG A 119 2.08 -8.93 -1.57
CA ARG A 119 2.30 -9.77 -2.76
C ARG A 119 3.21 -9.10 -3.80
N LEU A 120 3.07 -7.79 -4.01
CA LEU A 120 3.94 -7.01 -4.89
C LEU A 120 5.38 -6.95 -4.37
N SER A 121 5.57 -6.79 -3.06
CA SER A 121 6.90 -6.59 -2.47
C SER A 121 7.72 -7.87 -2.40
N PHE A 122 7.05 -9.02 -2.18
CA PHE A 122 7.73 -10.30 -1.92
C PHE A 122 7.64 -11.30 -3.09
N TYR A 123 7.17 -10.89 -4.27
CA TYR A 123 7.10 -11.76 -5.44
C TYR A 123 8.49 -12.33 -5.82
N ARG A 124 8.63 -13.66 -5.72
CA ARG A 124 9.87 -14.42 -5.98
C ARG A 124 11.09 -13.95 -5.17
N PHE A 125 10.88 -13.34 -4.00
CA PHE A 125 11.99 -12.83 -3.18
C PHE A 125 12.81 -13.92 -2.50
N SER A 126 12.23 -15.10 -2.25
CA SER A 126 12.88 -16.22 -1.56
C SER A 126 13.43 -17.31 -2.46
N GLU A 127 13.44 -17.10 -3.79
CA GLU A 127 14.02 -18.02 -4.78
C GLU A 127 15.50 -17.70 -5.03
#